data_AF-A0A8X8BC35-F1
#
_entry.id   AF-A0A8X8BC35-F1
#
_cell.length_a   1.000
_cell.length_b   1.000
_cell.length_c   1.000
_cell.angle_alpha   90.00
_cell.angle_beta   90.00
_cell.angle_gamma   90.00
#
_symmetry.space_group_name_H-M   'P 1'
#
loop_
_entity.id
_entity.type
_entity.pdbx_description
1 polymer ?
#
loop_
_entity_poly.entity_id
_entity_poly.type
_entity_poly.pdbx_seq_one_letter_code
_entity_poly.pdbx_strand_id
1 'polypeptide(L)'
;MLLMDEQGTVIQGFIPPGRIETYLPHMIAGSVYRLNKFYGSKSKTVYRVAEPNVTITFSWNSVLYDLEDCPVGSLKIGSGSIGTKNLKQPVI
;
A
#
# COMPACT_ATOMS: atom_id res chain seq x y z
N MET A 1 6.57 2.58 3.09
CA MET A 1 5.90 1.59 3.98
C MET A 1 6.03 0.21 3.34
N LEU A 2 6.12 -0.86 4.12
CA LEU A 2 6.07 -2.24 3.64
C LEU A 2 4.77 -2.88 4.11
N LEU A 3 4.11 -3.62 3.23
CA LEU A 3 2.88 -4.36 3.47
C LEU A 3 3.16 -5.84 3.22
N MET A 4 2.53 -6.73 4.00
CA MET A 4 2.66 -8.18 3.82
C MET A 4 1.28 -8.80 3.61
N ASP A 5 1.14 -9.61 2.57
CA ASP A 5 -0.08 -10.40 2.34
C ASP A 5 -0.07 -11.73 3.12
N GLU A 6 -1.13 -12.52 2.96
CA GLU A 6 -1.31 -13.83 3.61
C GLU A 6 -0.31 -14.91 3.17
N GLN A 7 0.33 -14.74 2.01
CA GLN A 7 1.34 -15.66 1.50
C GLN A 7 2.76 -15.25 1.96
N GLY A 8 2.88 -14.18 2.74
CA GLY A 8 4.17 -13.62 3.15
C GLY A 8 4.83 -12.75 2.08
N THR A 9 4.10 -12.36 1.03
CA THR A 9 4.63 -11.46 -0.01
C THR A 9 4.76 -10.06 0.56
N VAL A 10 5.99 -9.55 0.61
CA VAL A 10 6.26 -8.16 0.98
C VAL A 10 6.08 -7.27 -0.26
N ILE A 11 5.24 -6.24 -0.16
CA ILE A 11 5.03 -5.24 -1.22
C ILE A 11 5.22 -3.82 -0.68
N GLN A 12 5.74 -2.92 -1.52
CA GLN A 12 5.91 -1.53 -1.15
C GLN A 12 4.55 -0.81 -1.14
N GLY A 13 4.26 -0.13 -0.03
CA GLY A 13 3.12 0.77 0.14
C GLY A 13 3.55 2.24 0.13
N PHE A 14 2.73 3.09 -0.48
CA PHE A 14 2.91 4.54 -0.55
C PHE A 14 1.64 5.28 -0.16
N ILE A 15 1.75 6.18 0.82
CA ILE A 15 0.70 7.13 1.20
C ILE A 15 1.11 8.50 0.65
N PRO A 16 0.34 9.10 -0.27
CA PRO A 16 0.64 10.43 -0.78
C PRO A 16 0.68 11.48 0.34
N PRO A 17 1.52 12.53 0.25
CA PRO A 17 1.67 13.54 1.30
C PRO A 17 0.34 14.12 1.80
N GLY A 18 -0.56 14.49 0.87
CA GLY A 18 -1.87 15.05 1.21
C GLY A 18 -2.86 14.05 1.84
N ARG A 19 -2.43 12.83 2.17
CA ARG A 19 -3.22 11.77 2.81
C ARG A 19 -2.55 11.20 4.06
N ILE A 20 -1.36 11.68 4.44
CA ILE A 20 -0.62 11.16 5.60
C ILE A 20 -1.48 11.27 6.86
N GLU A 21 -2.06 12.44 7.12
CA GLU A 21 -2.89 12.70 8.30
C GLU A 21 -4.19 11.87 8.32
N THR A 22 -4.66 11.40 7.16
CA THR A 22 -5.87 10.59 7.04
C THR A 22 -5.63 9.12 7.39
N TYR A 23 -4.45 8.58 7.07
CA TYR A 23 -4.19 7.14 7.21
C TYR A 23 -3.16 6.82 8.28
N LEU A 24 -2.06 7.59 8.35
CA LEU A 24 -0.93 7.26 9.22
C LEU A 24 -1.31 7.18 10.71
N PRO A 25 -2.15 8.08 11.28
CA PRO A 25 -2.52 7.99 12.70
C PRO A 25 -3.34 6.75 13.08
N HIS A 26 -4.01 6.13 12.10
CA HIS A 26 -4.84 4.94 12.32
C HIS A 26 -4.11 3.63 11.99
N MET A 27 -2.87 3.72 11.54
CA MET A 27 -2.06 2.56 11.19
C MET A 27 -1.05 2.25 12.28
N ILE A 28 -1.11 1.03 12.79
CA ILE A 28 -0.19 0.47 13.77
C ILE A 28 0.69 -0.55 13.06
N ALA A 29 2.00 -0.45 13.26
CA ALA A 29 2.94 -1.41 12.69
C ALA A 29 2.66 -2.83 13.22
N GLY A 30 2.61 -3.80 12.32
CA GLY A 30 2.28 -5.20 12.66
C GLY A 30 0.79 -5.50 12.73
N SER A 31 -0.08 -4.49 12.70
CA SER A 31 -1.52 -4.71 12.65
C SER A 31 -2.00 -5.08 11.25
N VAL A 32 -3.13 -5.79 11.22
CA VAL A 32 -3.77 -6.26 10.00
C VAL A 32 -4.92 -5.35 9.62
N TYR A 33 -4.93 -4.96 8.35
CA TYR A 33 -5.97 -4.13 7.79
C TYR A 33 -6.58 -4.77 6.55
N ARG A 34 -7.68 -4.19 6.07
CA ARG A 34 -8.19 -4.40 4.71
C ARG A 34 -8.15 -3.07 3.99
N LEU A 35 -7.39 -3.01 2.90
CA LEU A 35 -7.28 -1.82 2.06
C LEU A 35 -8.08 -1.99 0.78
N ASN A 36 -9.05 -1.10 0.56
CA ASN A 36 -9.85 -1.04 -0.66
C ASN A 36 -9.52 0.22 -1.47
N LYS A 37 -9.81 0.17 -2.79
CA LYS A 37 -9.68 1.31 -3.71
C LYS A 37 -8.27 1.93 -3.72
N PHE A 38 -7.25 1.12 -3.96
CA PHE A 38 -5.87 1.56 -4.16
C PHE A 38 -5.46 1.47 -5.64
N TYR A 39 -4.30 2.03 -5.96
CA TYR A 39 -3.67 1.88 -7.27
C TYR A 39 -2.38 1.10 -7.18
N GLY A 40 -2.16 0.18 -8.13
CA GLY A 40 -0.85 -0.40 -8.38
C GLY A 40 -0.08 0.44 -9.40
N SER A 41 1.21 0.67 -9.15
CA SER A 41 2.13 1.31 -10.10
C SER A 41 3.46 0.56 -10.14
N LYS A 42 4.16 0.56 -11.28
CA LYS A 42 5.49 -0.07 -11.35
C LYS A 42 6.49 0.71 -10.51
N SER A 43 7.22 0.01 -9.64
CA SER A 43 8.35 0.58 -8.90
C SER A 43 9.51 0.80 -9.86
N LYS A 44 10.21 1.94 -9.75
CA LYS A 44 11.51 2.10 -10.41
C LYS A 44 12.53 1.20 -9.72
N THR A 45 13.39 0.51 -10.48
CA THR A 45 14.38 -0.46 -9.96
C THR A 45 15.24 0.12 -8.84
N VAL A 46 15.65 1.39 -8.96
CA VAL A 46 16.49 2.08 -7.96
C VAL A 46 15.80 2.37 -6.62
N TYR A 47 14.46 2.32 -6.58
CA TYR A 47 13.67 2.54 -5.36
C TYR A 47 12.99 1.24 -4.88
N ARG A 48 13.31 0.10 -5.50
CA ARG A 48 12.70 -1.18 -5.18
C ARG A 48 13.29 -1.69 -3.87
N VAL A 49 12.43 -1.83 -2.86
CA VAL A 49 12.80 -2.36 -1.52
C VAL A 49 12.19 -3.72 -1.22
N ALA A 50 11.44 -4.30 -2.16
CA ALA A 50 10.80 -5.61 -2.04
C ALA A 50 10.86 -6.35 -3.39
N GLU A 51 10.70 -7.67 -3.37
CA GLU A 51 10.78 -8.50 -4.58
C GLU A 51 9.80 -8.04 -5.69
N PRO A 52 8.51 -7.76 -5.40
CA PRO A 52 7.56 -7.29 -6.40
C PRO A 52 7.98 -5.94 -7.01
N ASN A 53 7.88 -5.82 -8.34
CA ASN A 53 8.16 -4.58 -9.06
C ASN A 53 6.98 -3.60 -9.09
N VAL A 54 6.07 -3.71 -8.12
CA VAL A 54 4.84 -2.93 -8.01
C VAL A 54 4.77 -2.27 -6.63
N THR A 55 4.29 -1.03 -6.60
CA THR A 55 3.96 -0.29 -5.40
C THR A 55 2.46 -0.07 -5.32
N ILE A 56 1.88 -0.33 -4.15
CA ILE A 56 0.50 0.01 -3.81
C ILE A 56 0.45 1.45 -3.32
N THR A 57 -0.36 2.27 -3.97
CA THR A 57 -0.56 3.67 -3.64
C THR A 57 -1.97 3.90 -3.13
N PHE A 58 -2.07 4.54 -1.96
CA PHE A 58 -3.33 4.98 -1.38
C PHE A 58 -3.91 6.10 -2.27
N SER A 59 -5.19 5.97 -2.60
CA SER A 59 -5.92 6.93 -3.40
C SER A 59 -6.72 7.88 -2.51
N TRP A 60 -7.37 8.88 -3.14
CA TRP A 60 -8.23 9.83 -2.44
C TRP A 60 -9.49 9.18 -1.83
N ASN A 61 -9.92 8.02 -2.35
CA ASN A 61 -11.08 7.28 -1.86
C ASN A 61 -10.72 5.91 -1.29
N SER A 62 -9.44 5.69 -0.96
CA SER A 62 -9.02 4.47 -0.27
C SER A 62 -9.76 4.36 1.06
N VAL A 63 -10.24 3.16 1.35
CA VAL A 63 -10.88 2.87 2.63
C VAL A 63 -10.07 1.79 3.32
N LEU A 64 -9.65 2.09 4.54
CA LEU A 64 -8.92 1.19 5.43
C LEU A 64 -9.90 0.70 6.49
N TYR A 65 -9.99 -0.62 6.66
CA TYR A 65 -10.76 -1.24 7.72
C TYR A 65 -9.83 -2.00 8.63
N ASP A 66 -10.01 -1.85 9.94
CA ASP A 66 -9.37 -2.71 10.92
C ASP A 66 -9.95 -4.11 10.79
N LEU A 67 -9.07 -5.10 10.74
CA LEU A 67 -9.49 -6.49 10.82
C LEU A 67 -9.41 -6.91 12.28
N GLU A 68 -10.33 -6.40 13.11
CA GLU A 68 -10.51 -6.94 14.46
C GLU A 68 -10.94 -8.40 14.33
N ASP A 69 -10.24 -9.28 15.04
CA ASP A 69 -10.45 -10.74 15.11
C ASP A 69 -9.76 -11.61 14.04
N CYS A 70 -8.50 -11.32 13.71
CA CYS A 70 -7.63 -12.30 13.04
C CYS A 70 -6.47 -12.71 13.96
N PRO A 71 -6.51 -13.90 14.58
CA PRO A 71 -5.33 -14.46 15.21
C PRO A 71 -4.36 -14.79 14.07
N VAL A 72 -3.27 -14.02 13.95
CA VAL A 72 -2.18 -14.16 12.97
C VAL A 72 -2.39 -13.42 11.63
N GLY A 73 -1.95 -12.16 11.60
CA GLY A 73 -0.89 -11.68 10.69
C GLY A 73 -1.04 -11.82 9.18
N SER A 74 -2.07 -11.24 8.55
CA SER A 74 -2.10 -11.11 7.08
C SER A 74 -3.05 -10.03 6.55
N LEU A 75 -2.52 -9.03 5.83
CA LEU A 75 -3.32 -7.99 5.14
C LEU A 75 -4.09 -8.61 3.96
N LYS A 76 -5.42 -8.43 3.94
CA LYS A 76 -6.26 -8.77 2.79
C LYS A 76 -6.30 -7.59 1.83
N ILE A 77 -5.62 -7.73 0.69
CA ILE A 77 -5.67 -6.77 -0.42
C ILE A 77 -6.96 -7.00 -1.21
N GLY A 78 -7.91 -6.06 -1.17
CA GLY A 78 -9.09 -6.07 -2.04
C GLY A 78 -8.71 -5.81 -3.51
N SER A 79 -9.58 -6.11 -4.46
CA SER A 79 -9.31 -5.88 -5.89
C SER A 79 -9.06 -4.39 -6.18
N GLY A 80 -7.85 -4.07 -6.66
CA GLY A 80 -7.44 -2.73 -7.11
C GLY A 80 -7.00 -2.76 -8.57
N SER A 81 -7.33 -1.72 -9.34
CA SER A 81 -6.96 -1.62 -10.76
C SER A 81 -5.56 -1.03 -10.92
N ILE A 82 -4.72 -1.66 -11.75
CA ILE A 82 -3.39 -1.16 -12.11
C ILE A 82 -3.57 0.02 -13.08
N GLY A 83 -3.27 1.23 -12.63
CA GLY A 83 -3.35 2.45 -13.44
C GLY A 83 -1.98 2.88 -13.92
N THR A 84 -1.71 2.79 -15.22
CA THR A 84 -0.49 3.31 -15.87
C THR A 84 -0.58 4.82 -16.09
N LYS A 85 -0.49 5.63 -15.02
CA LYS A 85 -0.44 7.10 -15.17
C LYS A 85 0.98 7.62 -14.92
N ASN A 86 1.49 8.32 -15.93
CA ASN A 86 2.83 8.90 -16.02
C ASN A 86 3.29 9.62 -14.75
N LEU A 87 4.38 9.13 -14.15
CA LEU A 87 5.10 9.82 -13.09
C LEU A 87 6.03 10.85 -13.74
N LYS A 88 5.64 12.14 -13.74
CA LYS A 88 6.62 13.22 -13.89
C LYS A 88 7.63 13.07 -12.76
N GLN A 89 8.90 12.91 -13.15
CA GLN A 89 10.00 12.69 -12.23
C GLN A 89 10.21 13.98 -11.42
N PRO A 90 10.43 13.91 -10.09
CA PRO A 90 11.07 15.02 -9.40
C PRO A 90 12.50 15.13 -9.95
N VAL A 91 12.79 16.27 -10.56
CA VAL A 91 14.18 16.69 -10.82
C VAL A 91 14.74 17.06 -9.45
N ILE A 92 15.79 16.36 -9.05
CA ILE A 92 16.61 16.70 -7.88
C ILE A 92 17.43 17.94 -8.20
#